data_AF-A0A3N1JEW6-F1
#
_entry.id   AF-A0A3N1JEW6-F1
#
_cell.length_a   1.000
_cell.length_b   1.000
_cell.length_c   1.000
_cell.angle_alpha   90.00
_cell.angle_beta   90.00
_cell.angle_gamma   90.00
#
_symmetry.space_group_name_H-M   'P 1'
#
loop_
_entity.id
_entity.type
_entity.pdbx_description
1 polymer ?
#
loop_
_entity_poly.entity_id
_entity_poly.type
_entity_poly.pdbx_seq_one_letter_code
_entity_poly.pdbx_strand_id
1 'polypeptide(L)'
;MSTYALGWRVFRDHFGRDVPADRRRFGFVVGVVTAVAAFVVLVVVGLVAPWPDLQEPAAWIGAALLATGLGAFAVALVPLRPRTADGARLYWSGSQMAAPDHVERYFRARTAPTVDPRDRDDVLRDAEAVRAGVLPEVYRGLVVVAATVLAVAGVALLDLPARIVVWVALITAVRTVMNVIRLGRVERARALAATLPDVPAAPERPPGRRRSPNGSKIQLPGD
;
A
#
# COMPACT_ATOMS: atom_id res chain seq x y z
N MET A 1 -23.71 5.74 1.54
CA MET A 1 -22.32 6.29 1.48
C MET A 1 -21.47 5.38 0.60
N SER A 2 -20.75 5.93 -0.38
CA SER A 2 -19.92 5.12 -1.30
C SER A 2 -18.74 4.48 -0.57
N THR A 3 -18.25 3.33 -1.05
CA THR A 3 -17.04 2.68 -0.49
C THR A 3 -15.84 3.61 -0.52
N TYR A 4 -15.70 4.41 -1.57
CA TYR A 4 -14.61 5.38 -1.71
C TYR A 4 -14.65 6.45 -0.61
N ALA A 5 -15.82 7.08 -0.40
CA ALA A 5 -15.96 8.10 0.65
C ALA A 5 -15.73 7.52 2.06
N LEU A 6 -16.15 6.27 2.29
CA LEU A 6 -15.93 5.57 3.55
C LEU A 6 -14.44 5.28 3.76
N GLY A 7 -13.77 4.73 2.74
CA GLY A 7 -12.33 4.48 2.78
C GLY A 7 -11.52 5.75 3.03
N TRP A 8 -11.88 6.86 2.37
CA TRP A 8 -11.22 8.15 2.59
C TRP A 8 -11.40 8.66 4.02
N ARG A 9 -12.61 8.55 4.58
CA ARG A 9 -12.87 8.92 5.98
C ARG A 9 -12.01 8.10 6.94
N VAL A 10 -12.03 6.76 6.78
CA VAL A 10 -11.22 5.84 7.61
C VAL A 10 -9.74 6.19 7.53
N PHE A 11 -9.24 6.46 6.32
CA PHE A 11 -7.86 6.89 6.12
C PHE A 11 -7.53 8.13 6.93
N ARG A 12 -8.31 9.21 6.81
CA ARG A 12 -8.05 10.45 7.56
C ARG A 12 -8.10 10.25 9.08
N ASP A 13 -9.05 9.45 9.56
CA ASP A 13 -9.29 9.27 11.00
C ASP A 13 -8.22 8.40 11.67
N HIS A 14 -7.56 7.53 10.90
CA HIS A 14 -6.55 6.57 11.39
C HIS A 14 -5.11 6.92 10.99
N PHE A 15 -4.91 7.77 9.99
CA PHE A 15 -3.59 8.13 9.46
C PHE A 15 -2.58 8.53 10.54
N GLY A 16 -2.99 9.38 11.50
CA GLY A 16 -2.12 9.85 12.57
C GLY A 16 -1.72 8.78 13.59
N ARG A 17 -2.58 7.75 13.79
CA ARG A 17 -2.33 6.64 14.72
C ARG A 17 -1.49 5.54 14.07
N ASP A 18 -1.78 5.21 12.82
CA ASP A 18 -1.21 4.02 12.19
C ASP A 18 0.06 4.31 11.38
N VAL A 19 0.34 5.59 11.04
CA VAL A 19 1.59 5.99 10.39
C VAL A 19 2.50 6.69 11.41
N PRO A 20 3.52 6.00 11.96
CA PRO A 20 4.38 6.56 13.01
C PRO A 20 5.09 7.83 12.56
N ALA A 21 5.04 8.87 13.41
CA ALA A 21 5.62 10.18 13.14
C ALA A 21 7.12 10.11 12.84
N ASP A 22 7.86 9.26 13.57
CA ASP A 22 9.31 9.12 13.39
C ASP A 22 9.69 8.58 12.02
N ARG A 23 8.88 7.66 11.47
CA ARG A 23 9.09 7.12 10.12
C ARG A 23 8.75 8.15 9.05
N ARG A 24 7.73 8.97 9.26
CA ARG A 24 7.43 10.11 8.37
C ARG A 24 8.56 11.14 8.38
N ARG A 25 9.12 11.43 9.55
CA ARG A 25 10.29 12.32 9.70
C ARG A 25 11.52 11.74 9.00
N PHE A 26 11.84 10.47 9.24
CA PHE A 26 12.94 9.80 8.54
C PHE A 26 12.73 9.78 7.03
N GLY A 27 11.51 9.45 6.58
CA GLY A 27 11.13 9.52 5.17
C GLY A 27 11.35 10.91 4.59
N PHE A 28 10.90 11.95 5.29
CA PHE A 28 11.12 13.34 4.89
C PHE A 28 12.61 13.69 4.76
N VAL A 29 13.46 13.28 5.72
CA VAL A 29 14.91 13.49 5.65
C VAL A 29 15.51 12.79 4.43
N VAL A 30 15.16 11.52 4.20
CA VAL A 30 15.60 10.76 3.01
C VAL A 30 15.16 11.47 1.73
N GLY A 31 13.92 11.96 1.69
CA GLY A 31 13.39 12.69 0.55
C GLY A 31 14.13 13.99 0.29
N VAL A 32 14.40 14.80 1.33
CA VAL A 32 15.16 16.05 1.22
C VAL A 32 16.57 15.79 0.73
N VAL A 33 17.29 14.84 1.35
CA VAL A 33 18.67 14.49 0.94
C VAL A 33 18.70 14.02 -0.51
N THR A 34 17.74 13.18 -0.92
CA THR A 34 17.66 12.68 -2.30
C THR A 34 17.33 13.81 -3.28
N ALA A 35 16.42 14.72 -2.94
CA ALA A 35 16.10 15.87 -3.77
C ALA A 35 17.32 16.79 -3.95
N VAL A 36 18.03 17.12 -2.87
CA VAL A 36 19.24 17.95 -2.95
C VAL A 36 20.31 17.27 -3.80
N ALA A 37 20.57 15.98 -3.58
CA ALA A 37 21.55 15.23 -4.37
C ALA A 37 21.17 15.20 -5.86
N ALA A 38 19.91 14.90 -6.19
CA ALA A 38 19.43 14.88 -7.57
C ALA A 38 19.53 16.25 -8.24
N PHE A 39 19.19 17.32 -7.51
CA PHE A 39 19.32 18.69 -8.00
C PHE A 39 20.78 19.06 -8.29
N VAL A 40 21.70 18.76 -7.36
CA VAL A 40 23.15 18.99 -7.57
C VAL A 40 23.64 18.24 -8.79
N VAL A 41 23.23 16.98 -8.99
CA VAL A 41 23.58 16.20 -10.19
C VAL A 41 23.06 16.88 -11.46
N LEU A 42 21.81 17.33 -11.49
CA LEU A 42 21.24 18.04 -12.65
C LEU A 42 22.00 19.34 -12.95
N VAL A 43 22.40 20.08 -11.92
CA VAL A 43 23.21 21.30 -12.07
C VAL A 43 24.58 20.99 -12.65
N VAL A 44 25.29 20.01 -12.08
CA VAL A 44 26.62 19.60 -12.60
C VAL A 44 26.50 19.11 -14.04
N VAL A 45 25.45 18.34 -14.36
CA VAL A 45 25.18 17.87 -15.71
C VAL A 45 24.94 19.05 -16.66
N GLY A 46 24.15 20.06 -16.28
CA GLY A 46 23.96 21.27 -17.10
C GLY A 46 25.19 22.18 -17.22
N LEU A 47 26.19 22.03 -16.34
CA LEU A 47 27.48 22.74 -16.43
C LEU A 47 28.49 22.01 -17.31
N VAL A 48 28.46 20.68 -17.34
CA VAL A 48 29.43 19.83 -18.05
C VAL A 48 28.91 19.38 -19.42
N ALA A 49 27.60 19.23 -19.55
CA ALA A 49 26.89 18.89 -20.77
C ALA A 49 25.97 20.04 -21.18
N PRO A 50 25.63 20.17 -22.48
CA PRO A 50 24.72 21.21 -22.97
C PRO A 50 23.25 20.99 -22.56
N TRP A 51 22.98 20.12 -21.58
CA TRP A 51 21.64 19.84 -21.09
C TRP A 51 21.67 19.56 -19.59
N PRO A 52 20.71 20.07 -18.80
CA PRO A 52 19.70 21.06 -19.20
C PRO A 52 20.33 22.45 -19.42
N ASP A 53 19.75 23.27 -20.31
CA ASP A 53 20.25 24.64 -20.55
C ASP A 53 19.87 25.57 -19.37
N LEU A 54 20.77 25.65 -18.39
CA LEU A 54 20.58 26.42 -17.17
C LEU A 54 20.66 27.95 -17.39
N GLN A 55 20.80 28.44 -18.63
CA GLN A 55 20.63 29.87 -18.93
C GLN A 55 19.16 30.28 -18.89
N GLU A 56 18.23 29.33 -19.10
CA GLU A 56 16.80 29.59 -19.07
C GLU A 56 16.20 29.40 -17.67
N PRO A 57 15.37 30.32 -17.17
CA PRO A 57 14.68 30.16 -15.89
C PRO A 57 13.80 28.90 -15.83
N ALA A 58 13.23 28.50 -16.97
CA ALA A 58 12.40 27.30 -17.09
C ALA A 58 13.19 26.02 -16.77
N ALA A 59 14.47 25.95 -17.16
CA ALA A 59 15.33 24.80 -16.89
C ALA A 59 15.64 24.66 -15.39
N TRP A 60 15.86 25.77 -14.68
CA TRP A 60 16.02 25.76 -13.22
C TRP A 60 14.78 25.25 -12.50
N ILE A 61 13.60 25.74 -12.89
CA ILE A 61 12.32 25.30 -12.33
C ILE A 61 12.11 23.82 -12.65
N GLY A 62 12.37 23.40 -13.88
CA GLY A 62 12.26 22.02 -14.33
C GLY A 62 13.15 21.07 -13.52
N ALA A 63 14.42 21.45 -13.33
CA ALA A 63 15.37 20.70 -12.53
C ALA A 63 14.94 20.60 -11.06
N ALA A 64 14.47 21.71 -10.47
CA ALA A 64 13.98 21.73 -9.09
C ALA A 64 12.74 20.85 -8.90
N LEU A 65 11.77 20.91 -9.81
CA LEU A 65 10.57 20.08 -9.78
C LEU A 65 10.90 18.59 -9.95
N LEU A 66 11.78 18.26 -10.90
CA LEU A 66 12.20 16.88 -11.13
C LEU A 66 12.94 16.31 -9.92
N ALA A 67 13.88 17.07 -9.36
CA ALA A 67 14.61 16.70 -8.16
C ALA A 67 13.68 16.52 -6.94
N THR A 68 12.72 17.42 -6.76
CA THR A 68 11.71 17.32 -5.69
C THR A 68 10.81 16.10 -5.90
N GLY A 69 10.42 15.81 -7.14
CA GLY A 69 9.70 14.59 -7.51
C GLY A 69 10.47 13.33 -7.15
N LEU A 70 11.76 13.27 -7.47
CA LEU A 70 12.65 12.16 -7.09
C LEU A 70 12.78 12.02 -5.57
N GLY A 71 12.92 13.14 -4.85
CA GLY A 71 12.93 13.15 -3.39
C GLY A 71 11.63 12.61 -2.79
N ALA A 72 10.48 13.07 -3.27
CA ALA A 72 9.18 12.57 -2.84
C ALA A 72 9.00 11.08 -3.17
N PHE A 73 9.50 10.62 -4.33
CA PHE A 73 9.51 9.20 -4.67
C PHE A 73 10.38 8.39 -3.69
N ALA A 74 11.53 8.91 -3.26
CA ALA A 74 12.37 8.25 -2.26
C ALA A 74 11.68 8.13 -0.89
N VAL A 75 10.87 9.11 -0.48
CA VAL A 75 10.01 9.01 0.73
C VAL A 75 9.12 7.77 0.64
N ALA A 76 8.54 7.51 -0.53
CA ALA A 76 7.64 6.38 -0.75
C ALA A 76 8.36 5.01 -0.71
N LEU A 77 9.68 4.98 -0.87
CA LEU A 77 10.47 3.74 -0.74
C LEU A 77 10.82 3.41 0.70
N VAL A 78 10.64 4.35 1.63
CA VAL A 78 10.92 4.10 3.05
C VAL A 78 9.89 3.12 3.62
N PRO A 79 10.33 2.01 4.24
CA PRO A 79 9.42 1.00 4.74
C PRO A 79 8.58 1.54 5.91
N LEU A 80 7.27 1.53 5.71
CA LEU A 80 6.28 1.80 6.74
C LEU A 80 5.78 0.44 7.25
N ARG A 81 6.36 -0.05 8.36
CA ARG A 81 5.94 -1.32 8.93
C ARG A 81 4.53 -1.21 9.52
N PRO A 82 3.65 -2.23 9.32
CA PRO A 82 2.39 -2.32 10.04
C PRO A 82 2.68 -2.41 11.55
N ARG A 83 1.81 -1.81 12.37
CA ARG A 83 1.95 -1.77 13.83
C ARG A 83 1.41 -3.02 14.55
N THR A 84 0.70 -3.91 13.86
CA THR A 84 -0.08 -4.99 14.50
C THR A 84 0.71 -6.27 14.72
N ALA A 85 0.33 -7.00 15.78
CA ALA A 85 0.99 -8.21 16.28
C ALA A 85 0.80 -9.46 15.38
N ASP A 86 -0.23 -9.49 14.53
CA ASP A 86 -0.63 -10.66 13.72
C ASP A 86 -0.30 -10.53 12.21
N GLY A 87 0.72 -9.74 11.85
CA GLY A 87 1.18 -9.61 10.46
C GLY A 87 1.56 -10.95 9.79
N ALA A 88 1.75 -12.01 10.57
CA ALA A 88 2.01 -13.37 10.10
C ALA A 88 0.81 -14.08 9.45
N ARG A 89 -0.44 -13.66 9.73
CA ARG A 89 -1.65 -14.26 9.13
C ARG A 89 -2.07 -13.62 7.81
N LEU A 90 -1.60 -12.40 7.56
CA LEU A 90 -1.82 -11.71 6.29
C LEU A 90 -0.86 -12.29 5.26
N TYR A 91 -1.40 -12.82 4.16
CA TYR A 91 -0.56 -13.29 3.06
C TYR A 91 -0.43 -12.21 1.99
N TRP A 92 0.74 -12.14 1.38
CA TRP A 92 1.01 -11.23 0.27
C TRP A 92 0.56 -11.88 -1.04
N SER A 93 -0.57 -11.45 -1.62
CA SER A 93 -1.09 -12.00 -2.88
C SER A 93 -0.44 -11.34 -4.12
N GLY A 94 0.89 -11.23 -4.10
CA GLY A 94 1.70 -10.63 -5.17
C GLY A 94 1.64 -9.10 -5.25
N SER A 95 0.44 -8.51 -5.19
CA SER A 95 0.26 -7.05 -5.34
C SER A 95 -0.41 -6.36 -4.16
N GLN A 96 -1.07 -7.09 -3.26
CA GLN A 96 -1.79 -6.53 -2.12
C GLN A 96 -1.75 -7.46 -0.90
N MET A 97 -1.88 -6.88 0.29
CA MET A 97 -1.94 -7.63 1.55
C MET A 97 -3.34 -8.18 1.76
N ALA A 98 -3.53 -9.50 1.72
CA ALA A 98 -4.83 -10.16 1.76
C ALA A 98 -5.10 -10.89 3.09
N ALA A 99 -6.36 -10.93 3.49
CA ALA A 99 -6.81 -11.79 4.59
C ALA A 99 -6.98 -13.24 4.08
N PRO A 100 -7.00 -14.26 4.97
CA PRO A 100 -7.40 -15.63 4.63
C PRO A 100 -8.63 -15.69 3.72
N ASP A 101 -8.66 -16.61 2.75
CA ASP A 101 -9.69 -16.64 1.69
C ASP A 101 -11.13 -16.68 2.22
N HIS A 102 -11.35 -17.35 3.36
CA HIS A 102 -12.66 -17.44 4.02
C HIS A 102 -13.16 -16.09 4.55
N VAL A 103 -12.27 -15.15 4.88
CA VAL A 103 -12.62 -13.79 5.31
C VAL A 103 -12.55 -12.79 4.15
N GLU A 104 -11.56 -12.93 3.27
CA GLU A 104 -11.34 -12.03 2.14
C GLU A 104 -12.54 -11.99 1.17
N ARG A 105 -13.36 -13.05 1.11
CA ARG A 105 -14.64 -13.05 0.38
C ARG A 105 -15.57 -11.92 0.82
N TYR A 106 -15.60 -11.59 2.12
CA TYR A 106 -16.41 -10.52 2.67
C TYR A 106 -15.84 -9.14 2.30
N PHE A 107 -14.52 -9.01 2.20
CA PHE A 107 -13.85 -7.76 1.82
C PHE A 107 -13.89 -7.47 0.32
N ARG A 108 -13.96 -8.50 -0.52
CA ARG A 108 -14.02 -8.35 -2.00
C ARG A 108 -15.41 -7.99 -2.51
N ALA A 109 -16.47 -8.27 -1.74
CA ALA A 109 -17.85 -8.00 -2.14
C ALA A 109 -18.06 -6.52 -2.56
N ARG A 110 -18.67 -6.32 -3.74
CA ARG A 110 -19.02 -4.97 -4.22
C ARG A 110 -20.21 -4.40 -3.45
N THR A 111 -21.18 -5.25 -3.14
CA THR A 111 -22.36 -4.98 -2.32
C THR A 111 -22.10 -5.27 -0.85
N ALA A 112 -23.03 -4.90 0.03
CA ALA A 112 -22.93 -5.21 1.46
C ALA A 112 -22.94 -6.75 1.66
N PRO A 113 -21.88 -7.33 2.23
CA PRO A 113 -21.81 -8.78 2.43
C PRO A 113 -22.73 -9.21 3.58
N THR A 114 -23.35 -10.38 3.44
CA THR A 114 -23.99 -11.08 4.56
C THR A 114 -22.91 -11.86 5.31
N VAL A 115 -22.50 -11.37 6.48
CA VAL A 115 -21.47 -12.00 7.31
C VAL A 115 -22.11 -13.14 8.11
N ASP A 116 -21.49 -14.33 8.09
CA ASP A 116 -21.91 -15.45 8.94
C ASP A 116 -21.56 -15.10 10.40
N PRO A 117 -22.49 -15.20 11.37
CA PRO A 117 -22.19 -14.97 12.79
C PRO A 117 -20.99 -15.77 13.31
N ARG A 118 -20.68 -16.94 12.73
CA ARG A 118 -19.50 -17.75 13.09
C ARG A 118 -18.18 -17.13 12.66
N ASP A 119 -18.19 -16.34 11.59
CA ASP A 119 -17.00 -15.69 11.03
C ASP A 119 -16.80 -14.27 11.62
N ARG A 120 -17.69 -13.83 12.52
CA ARG A 120 -17.71 -12.47 13.07
C ARG A 120 -16.36 -12.06 13.66
N ASP A 121 -15.82 -12.85 14.57
CA ASP A 121 -14.61 -12.49 15.31
C ASP A 121 -13.37 -12.49 14.41
N ASP A 122 -13.33 -13.41 13.44
CA ASP A 122 -12.27 -13.46 12.44
C ASP A 122 -12.35 -12.27 11.48
N VAL A 123 -13.56 -11.88 11.04
CA VAL A 123 -13.78 -10.67 10.23
C VAL A 123 -13.34 -9.42 10.99
N LEU A 124 -13.68 -9.27 12.27
CA LEU A 124 -13.29 -8.11 13.08
C LEU A 124 -11.77 -8.04 13.25
N ARG A 125 -11.12 -9.17 13.56
CA ARG A 125 -9.67 -9.27 13.75
C ARG A 125 -8.91 -8.99 12.45
N ASP A 126 -9.29 -9.66 11.36
CA ASP A 126 -8.62 -9.53 10.07
C ASP A 126 -8.87 -8.18 9.42
N ALA A 127 -10.04 -7.55 9.64
CA ALA A 127 -10.29 -6.20 9.16
C ALA A 127 -9.32 -5.17 9.76
N GLU A 128 -8.98 -5.32 11.04
CA GLU A 128 -7.99 -4.47 11.69
C GLU A 128 -6.58 -4.70 11.13
N ALA A 129 -6.20 -5.96 10.91
CA ALA A 129 -4.92 -6.32 10.33
C ALA A 129 -4.79 -5.79 8.89
N VAL A 130 -5.81 -5.99 8.04
CA VAL A 130 -5.84 -5.47 6.67
C VAL A 130 -5.81 -3.95 6.66
N ARG A 131 -6.57 -3.27 7.53
CA ARG A 131 -6.52 -1.80 7.66
C ARG A 131 -5.11 -1.31 7.98
N ALA A 132 -4.45 -1.92 8.96
CA ALA A 132 -3.09 -1.56 9.37
C ALA A 132 -2.06 -1.75 8.26
N GLY A 133 -2.25 -2.73 7.36
CA GLY A 133 -1.41 -2.93 6.18
C GLY A 133 -1.73 -2.00 5.00
N VAL A 134 -3.02 -1.72 4.75
CA VAL A 134 -3.48 -0.91 3.60
C VAL A 134 -3.26 0.58 3.83
N LEU A 135 -3.36 1.08 5.07
CA LEU A 135 -3.17 2.51 5.38
C LEU A 135 -1.79 3.05 4.94
N PRO A 136 -0.66 2.39 5.28
CA PRO A 136 0.65 2.76 4.75
C PRO A 136 0.74 2.73 3.23
N GLU A 137 0.11 1.75 2.57
CA GLU A 137 0.08 1.67 1.10
C GLU A 137 -0.69 2.83 0.47
N VAL A 138 -1.82 3.26 1.07
CA VAL A 138 -2.57 4.42 0.60
C VAL A 138 -1.72 5.69 0.74
N TYR A 139 -1.07 5.89 1.89
CA TYR A 139 -0.18 7.03 2.08
C TYR A 139 0.98 7.04 1.08
N ARG A 140 1.64 5.89 0.91
CA ARG A 140 2.70 5.71 -0.09
C ARG A 140 2.19 6.05 -1.49
N GLY A 141 1.01 5.56 -1.86
CA GLY A 141 0.36 5.85 -3.13
C GLY A 141 0.15 7.35 -3.35
N LEU A 142 -0.36 8.07 -2.35
CA LEU A 142 -0.52 9.53 -2.41
C LEU A 142 0.81 10.27 -2.59
N VAL A 143 1.86 9.85 -1.87
CA VAL A 143 3.21 10.41 -2.01
C VAL A 143 3.76 10.17 -3.41
N VAL A 144 3.61 8.97 -3.97
CA VAL A 144 4.05 8.68 -5.35
C VAL A 144 3.23 9.47 -6.37
N VAL A 145 1.92 9.64 -6.18
CA VAL A 145 1.10 10.50 -7.05
C VAL A 145 1.63 11.93 -7.04
N ALA A 146 1.89 12.50 -5.86
CA ALA A 146 2.47 13.85 -5.74
C ALA A 146 3.86 13.94 -6.40
N ALA A 147 4.73 12.96 -6.13
CA ALA A 147 6.04 12.84 -6.75
C ALA A 147 5.96 12.81 -8.28
N THR A 148 4.98 12.09 -8.82
CA THR A 148 4.81 11.94 -10.26
C THR A 148 4.29 13.23 -10.90
N VAL A 149 3.37 13.95 -10.25
CA VAL A 149 2.92 15.27 -10.74
C VAL A 149 4.10 16.23 -10.84
N LEU A 150 4.96 16.27 -9.82
CA LEU A 150 6.18 17.08 -9.84
C LEU A 150 7.15 16.64 -10.94
N ALA A 151 7.37 15.33 -11.09
CA ALA A 151 8.25 14.79 -12.12
C ALA A 151 7.73 15.08 -13.54
N VAL A 152 6.42 14.96 -13.80
CA VAL A 152 5.81 15.30 -15.10
C VAL A 152 6.00 16.78 -15.41
N ALA A 153 5.77 17.67 -14.44
CA ALA A 153 5.96 19.10 -14.62
C ALA A 153 7.44 19.44 -14.90
N GLY A 154 8.37 18.81 -14.18
CA GLY A 154 9.80 18.97 -14.41
C GLY A 154 10.24 18.48 -15.78
N VAL A 155 9.80 17.28 -16.18
CA VAL A 155 10.07 16.69 -17.50
C VAL A 155 9.52 17.55 -18.63
N ALA A 156 8.32 18.11 -18.48
CA ALA A 156 7.72 18.98 -19.47
C ALA A 156 8.51 20.28 -19.66
N LEU A 157 9.03 20.87 -18.58
CA LEU A 157 9.87 22.07 -18.64
C LEU A 157 11.27 21.81 -19.21
N LEU A 158 11.75 20.57 -19.15
CA LEU A 158 13.05 20.15 -19.66
C LEU A 158 13.00 19.52 -21.06
N ASP A 159 11.82 19.57 -21.71
CA ASP A 159 11.53 18.95 -23.00
C ASP A 159 11.92 17.46 -23.09
N LEU A 160 11.73 16.74 -21.99
CA LEU A 160 12.03 15.32 -21.89
C LEU A 160 10.83 14.45 -22.27
N PRO A 161 11.06 13.22 -22.79
CA PRO A 161 9.97 12.30 -23.10
C PRO A 161 9.23 11.84 -21.84
N ALA A 162 7.99 12.31 -21.66
CA ALA A 162 7.18 12.03 -20.46
C ALA A 162 6.48 10.66 -20.43
N ARG A 163 6.61 9.82 -21.47
CA ARG A 163 5.81 8.58 -21.63
C ARG A 163 5.92 7.65 -20.42
N ILE A 164 7.14 7.41 -19.92
CA ILE A 164 7.38 6.51 -18.78
C ILE A 164 6.79 7.13 -17.50
N VAL A 165 7.01 8.42 -17.28
CA VAL A 165 6.54 9.12 -16.08
C VAL A 165 5.01 9.13 -16.03
N VAL A 166 4.35 9.42 -17.15
CA VAL A 166 2.88 9.40 -17.28
C VAL A 166 2.32 8.00 -17.05
N TRP A 167 2.97 6.96 -17.60
CA TRP A 167 2.53 5.57 -17.41
C TRP A 167 2.64 5.13 -15.94
N VAL A 168 3.75 5.47 -15.27
CA VAL A 168 3.94 5.24 -13.83
C VAL A 168 2.90 6.01 -13.00
N ALA A 169 2.58 7.24 -13.39
CA ALA A 169 1.54 8.07 -12.75
C ALA A 169 0.20 7.35 -12.76
N LEU A 170 -0.21 6.86 -13.94
CA LEU A 170 -1.50 6.24 -14.17
C LEU A 170 -1.64 4.97 -13.33
N ILE A 171 -0.65 4.08 -13.37
CA ILE A 171 -0.67 2.83 -12.58
C ILE A 171 -0.74 3.11 -11.09
N THR A 172 0.06 4.08 -10.61
CA THR A 172 0.07 4.45 -9.19
C THR A 172 -1.26 5.05 -8.76
N ALA A 173 -1.84 5.94 -9.56
CA ALA A 173 -3.13 6.55 -9.27
C ALA A 173 -4.23 5.48 -9.17
N VAL A 174 -4.31 4.58 -10.16
CA VAL A 174 -5.27 3.46 -10.16
C VAL A 174 -5.09 2.58 -8.92
N ARG A 175 -3.85 2.18 -8.59
CA ARG A 175 -3.56 1.36 -7.41
C ARG A 175 -3.96 2.05 -6.11
N THR A 176 -3.70 3.36 -5.99
CA THR A 176 -4.06 4.17 -4.81
C THR A 176 -5.57 4.22 -4.63
N VAL A 177 -6.32 4.48 -5.71
CA VAL A 177 -7.79 4.48 -5.69
C VAL A 177 -8.34 3.10 -5.30
N MET A 178 -7.78 2.02 -5.85
CA MET A 178 -8.17 0.66 -5.50
C MET A 178 -7.93 0.34 -4.02
N ASN A 179 -6.80 0.78 -3.46
CA ASN A 179 -6.50 0.63 -2.03
C ASN A 179 -7.48 1.42 -1.13
N VAL A 180 -7.86 2.65 -1.52
CA VAL A 180 -8.88 3.43 -0.81
C VAL A 180 -10.25 2.75 -0.86
N ILE A 181 -10.66 2.25 -2.02
CA ILE A 181 -11.92 1.51 -2.17
C ILE A 181 -11.90 0.25 -1.29
N ARG A 182 -10.79 -0.47 -1.27
CA ARG A 182 -10.61 -1.69 -0.46
C ARG A 182 -10.72 -1.37 1.03
N LEU A 183 -10.10 -0.28 1.50
CA LEU A 183 -10.23 0.19 2.87
C LEU A 183 -11.70 0.43 3.26
N GLY A 184 -12.47 1.05 2.36
CA GLY A 184 -13.90 1.25 2.57
C GLY A 184 -14.74 -0.04 2.57
N ARG A 185 -14.35 -1.07 1.80
CA ARG A 185 -15.01 -2.39 1.83
C ARG A 185 -14.71 -3.13 3.13
N VAL A 186 -13.46 -3.09 3.58
CA VAL A 186 -13.03 -3.70 4.86
C VAL A 186 -13.78 -3.06 6.02
N GLU A 187 -13.86 -1.72 6.07
CA GLU A 187 -14.59 -1.04 7.14
C GLU A 187 -16.10 -1.34 7.10
N ARG A 188 -16.69 -1.44 5.91
CA ARG A 188 -18.09 -1.84 5.77
C ARG A 188 -18.33 -3.25 6.33
N ALA A 189 -17.46 -4.21 6.00
CA ALA A 189 -17.57 -5.58 6.50
C ALA A 189 -17.38 -5.64 8.02
N ARG A 190 -16.41 -4.90 8.57
CA ARG A 190 -16.20 -4.73 10.01
C ARG A 190 -17.44 -4.18 10.70
N ALA A 191 -18.01 -3.10 10.17
CA ALA A 191 -19.21 -2.48 10.75
C ALA A 191 -20.40 -3.43 10.77
N LEU A 192 -20.60 -4.22 9.71
CA LEU A 192 -21.64 -5.25 9.66
C LEU A 192 -21.39 -6.38 10.66
N ALA A 193 -20.16 -6.90 10.72
CA ALA A 193 -19.80 -7.93 11.69
C ALA A 193 -20.01 -7.46 13.14
N ALA A 194 -19.71 -6.19 13.44
CA ALA A 194 -19.91 -5.61 14.77
C ALA A 194 -21.39 -5.55 15.21
N THR A 195 -22.34 -5.56 14.26
CA THR A 195 -23.78 -5.60 14.59
C THR A 195 -24.30 -7.00 14.88
N LEU A 196 -23.53 -8.04 14.57
CA LEU A 196 -23.92 -9.42 14.83
C LEU A 196 -23.74 -9.76 16.32
N PRO A 197 -24.63 -10.60 16.88
CA PRO A 197 -24.49 -11.07 18.26
C PRO A 197 -23.20 -11.85 18.45
N ASP A 198 -22.62 -11.77 19.65
CA ASP A 198 -21.51 -12.62 20.04
C ASP A 198 -21.96 -14.08 19.98
N VAL A 199 -21.37 -14.86 19.07
CA VAL A 199 -21.56 -16.32 19.04
C VAL A 199 -20.47 -16.92 19.90
N PRO A 200 -20.79 -17.68 20.97
CA PRO A 200 -19.76 -18.33 21.76
C PRO A 200 -18.92 -19.22 20.84
N ALA A 201 -17.59 -19.07 20.93
CA ALA A 201 -16.65 -19.82 20.13
C ALA A 201 -17.03 -21.30 20.16
N ALA A 202 -17.21 -21.90 18.98
CA ALA A 202 -17.42 -23.34 18.91
C ALA A 202 -16.26 -24.00 19.67
N PRO A 203 -16.52 -24.98 20.56
CA PRO A 203 -15.47 -25.59 21.36
C PRO A 203 -14.36 -26.01 20.43
N GLU A 204 -13.14 -25.54 20.70
CA GLU A 204 -11.95 -25.91 19.95
C GLU A 204 -11.99 -27.41 19.80
N ARG A 205 -12.18 -27.91 18.56
CA ARG A 205 -11.99 -29.32 18.32
C ARG A 205 -10.56 -29.59 18.75
N PRO A 206 -10.33 -30.44 19.76
CA PRO A 206 -8.98 -30.71 20.23
C PRO A 206 -8.14 -31.05 19.00
N PRO A 207 -6.93 -30.49 18.87
CA PRO A 207 -6.12 -30.63 17.66
C PRO A 207 -6.12 -32.10 17.32
N GLY A 208 -6.82 -32.44 16.24
CA GLY A 208 -7.00 -33.81 15.80
C GLY A 208 -5.60 -34.34 15.59
N ARG A 209 -5.14 -35.12 16.59
CA ARG A 209 -3.82 -35.72 16.66
C ARG A 209 -3.50 -36.19 15.27
N ARG A 210 -2.52 -35.58 14.62
CA ARG A 210 -2.05 -35.97 13.28
C ARG A 210 -1.90 -37.47 13.32
N ARG A 211 -2.87 -38.20 12.77
CA ARG A 211 -2.77 -39.65 12.63
C ARG A 211 -1.52 -39.86 11.81
N SER A 212 -0.66 -40.73 12.33
CA SER A 212 0.63 -41.11 11.79
C SER A 212 0.60 -41.23 10.26
N PRO A 213 1.70 -40.92 9.55
CA PRO A 213 1.85 -41.28 8.16
C PRO A 213 1.99 -42.81 8.09
N ASN A 214 0.88 -43.53 8.14
CA ASN A 214 0.85 -44.96 7.92
C ASN A 214 1.09 -45.20 6.42
N GLY A 215 2.34 -45.53 6.11
CA GLY A 215 2.73 -46.57 5.15
C GLY A 215 1.94 -46.64 3.85
N SER A 216 2.38 -45.89 2.86
CA SER A 216 2.31 -46.36 1.47
C SER A 216 3.52 -47.24 1.23
N LYS A 217 3.37 -48.56 1.43
CA LYS A 217 4.29 -49.56 0.89
C LYS A 217 4.05 -49.62 -0.62
N ILE A 218 4.74 -48.79 -1.37
CA ILE A 218 4.95 -49.04 -2.80
C ILE A 218 5.98 -50.17 -2.85
N GLN A 219 5.52 -51.40 -3.05
CA GLN A 219 6.39 -52.49 -3.48
C GLN A 219 6.82 -52.20 -4.92
N LEU A 220 8.13 -52.18 -5.14
CA LEU A 220 8.71 -52.21 -6.48
C LEU A 220 8.60 -53.64 -7.02
N PRO A 221 8.38 -53.83 -8.34
CA PRO A 221 8.42 -55.18 -8.93
C PRO A 221 9.84 -55.73 -8.84
N GLY A 222 10.05 -56.80 -8.05
CA GLY A 222 11.36 -57.46 -7.94
C GLY A 222 11.66 -58.23 -6.65
N ASP A 223 10.81 -58.13 -5.61
CA ASP A 223 10.81 -59.05 -4.45
C ASP A 223 9.72 -60.13 -4.60
#